data_AF-A0A9D6ZHE3-F1
#
_entry.id   AF-A0A9D6ZHE3-F1
#
_cell.length_a   1.000
_cell.length_b   1.000
_cell.length_c   1.000
_cell.angle_alpha   90.00
_cell.angle_beta   90.00
_cell.angle_gamma   90.00
#
_symmetry.space_group_name_H-M   'P 1'
#
loop_
_entity.id
_entity.type
_entity.pdbx_description
1 polymer ?
#
loop_
_entity_poly.entity_id
_entity_poly.type
_entity_poly.pdbx_seq_one_letter_code
_entity_poly.pdbx_strand_id
1 'polypeptide(L)'
;MRGALGVTAAAWSLLASCGASRPDGGTTEPQPATGDAGGAGDAVEAAPAPPPEPPLPPGAAPLVERTRTNLQGRMSLGDPGEIRVVSVEAVDWPDPGLDCPDPELRPGPAVTPGFLIVLEVDGRTFEYHTDNRYSIVLCSEGRPVRGRP
;
A
#
# COMPACT_ATOMS: atom_id res chain seq x y z
N MET A 1 47.87 -26.71 13.88
CA MET A 1 46.87 -25.90 13.14
C MET A 1 47.46 -24.50 13.05
N ARG A 2 48.31 -24.17 12.05
CA ARG A 2 47.95 -23.47 10.79
C ARG A 2 46.93 -22.34 11.05
N GLY A 3 47.18 -21.05 10.90
CA GLY A 3 48.36 -20.28 10.48
C GLY A 3 48.00 -18.79 10.41
N ALA A 4 48.97 -17.96 10.81
CA ALA A 4 49.24 -16.54 10.52
C ALA A 4 48.11 -15.59 10.03
N LEU A 5 47.85 -14.58 10.87
CA LEU A 5 47.40 -13.23 10.49
C LEU A 5 48.49 -12.51 9.69
N GLY A 6 48.08 -11.79 8.64
CA GLY A 6 48.89 -10.75 8.03
C GLY A 6 48.57 -10.55 6.55
N VAL A 7 47.91 -9.45 6.21
CA VAL A 7 48.13 -8.80 4.92
C VAL A 7 48.21 -7.30 5.15
N THR A 8 49.38 -6.80 4.80
CA THR A 8 49.89 -5.44 4.86
C THR A 8 49.33 -4.55 3.74
N ALA A 9 49.45 -3.24 3.96
CA ALA A 9 49.13 -2.15 3.05
C ALA A 9 49.94 -2.14 1.73
N ALA A 10 49.35 -1.57 0.68
CA ALA A 10 49.94 -0.72 -0.39
C ALA A 10 48.83 -0.46 -1.43
N ALA A 11 48.33 0.75 -1.64
CA ALA A 11 48.88 1.80 -2.50
C ALA A 11 49.28 1.30 -3.91
N TRP A 12 48.74 1.92 -4.97
CA TRP A 12 49.46 2.50 -6.14
C TRP A 12 48.50 2.86 -7.31
N SER A 13 48.47 4.17 -7.60
CA SER A 13 48.47 4.89 -8.89
C SER A 13 47.83 4.34 -10.19
N LEU A 14 46.93 5.18 -10.74
CA LEU A 14 46.84 5.77 -12.10
C LEU A 14 47.26 4.96 -13.34
N LEU A 15 46.36 4.93 -14.35
CA LEU A 15 46.60 5.02 -15.82
C LEU A 15 45.22 5.29 -16.48
N ALA A 16 44.90 6.50 -16.91
CA ALA A 16 45.08 7.01 -18.28
C ALA A 16 44.49 6.09 -19.38
N SER A 17 43.35 6.47 -19.96
CA SER A 17 43.04 6.12 -21.34
C SER A 17 42.39 7.31 -22.06
N CYS A 18 43.03 7.69 -23.16
CA CYS A 18 42.70 8.79 -24.05
C CYS A 18 41.71 8.38 -25.14
N GLY A 19 41.01 9.37 -25.70
CA GLY A 19 40.56 9.40 -27.10
C GLY A 19 39.05 9.28 -27.28
N ALA A 20 38.39 10.03 -28.16
CA ALA A 20 38.81 11.07 -29.08
C ALA A 20 37.56 11.89 -29.48
N SER A 21 37.77 13.17 -29.73
CA SER A 21 36.80 14.16 -30.18
C SER A 21 36.04 13.72 -31.43
N ARG A 22 34.71 13.93 -31.46
CA ARG A 22 33.92 13.82 -32.69
C ARG A 22 33.93 15.16 -33.44
N PRO A 23 34.06 15.14 -34.78
CA PRO A 23 34.00 16.35 -35.60
C PRO A 23 32.56 16.85 -35.77
N ASP A 24 32.33 18.12 -35.45
CA ASP A 24 31.19 18.90 -35.92
C ASP A 24 31.35 19.19 -37.41
N GLY A 25 30.37 18.76 -38.21
CA GLY A 25 30.38 19.00 -39.65
C GLY A 25 29.04 18.64 -40.28
N GLY A 26 28.13 19.61 -40.36
CA GLY A 26 26.86 19.43 -41.04
C GLY A 26 25.97 20.68 -40.96
N THR A 27 26.33 21.73 -41.70
CA THR A 27 25.39 22.80 -42.05
C THR A 27 24.38 22.25 -43.06
N THR A 28 23.09 22.29 -42.75
CA THR A 28 22.02 22.29 -43.75
C THR A 28 20.88 23.22 -43.31
N GLU A 29 20.50 24.06 -44.26
CA GLU A 29 19.59 25.21 -44.29
C GLU A 29 18.13 24.90 -43.91
N PRO A 30 17.29 25.88 -43.51
CA PRO A 30 15.94 25.64 -43.02
C PRO A 30 14.90 25.57 -44.15
N GLN A 31 13.92 24.65 -44.03
CA GLN A 31 12.74 24.58 -44.90
C GLN A 31 11.45 24.94 -44.12
N PRO A 32 10.59 25.85 -44.62
CA PRO A 32 9.22 25.99 -44.16
C PRO A 32 8.25 25.33 -45.16
N ALA A 33 7.31 24.53 -44.64
CA ALA A 33 5.85 24.66 -44.87
C ALA A 33 5.11 23.34 -44.61
N THR A 34 4.14 23.45 -43.68
CA THR A 34 2.80 22.85 -43.68
C THR A 34 2.63 21.33 -43.81
N GLY A 35 2.15 20.75 -42.71
CA GLY A 35 1.07 19.77 -42.73
C GLY A 35 1.46 18.35 -42.33
N ASP A 36 1.23 18.01 -41.06
CA ASP A 36 0.42 16.83 -40.74
C ASP A 36 -0.22 17.00 -39.35
N ALA A 37 -1.55 17.06 -39.36
CA ALA A 37 -2.37 16.80 -38.20
C ALA A 37 -2.72 15.30 -38.26
N GLY A 38 -2.11 14.51 -37.39
CA GLY A 38 -2.35 13.08 -37.30
C GLY A 38 -2.12 12.62 -35.88
N GLY A 39 -3.21 12.53 -35.11
CA GLY A 39 -3.17 12.25 -33.69
C GLY A 39 -2.48 10.93 -33.36
N ALA A 40 -1.55 10.99 -32.42
CA ALA A 40 -1.54 10.03 -31.34
C ALA A 40 -2.24 10.74 -30.17
N GLY A 41 -3.57 10.70 -30.18
CA GLY A 41 -4.27 10.71 -28.91
C GLY A 41 -3.70 9.52 -28.17
N ASP A 42 -2.84 9.79 -27.20
CA ASP A 42 -2.52 8.86 -26.13
C ASP A 42 -3.86 8.64 -25.43
N ALA A 43 -4.64 7.70 -25.98
CA ALA A 43 -5.68 7.05 -25.25
C ALA A 43 -4.93 6.35 -24.12
N VAL A 44 -4.71 7.08 -23.03
CA VAL A 44 -4.92 6.50 -21.72
C VAL A 44 -6.30 5.87 -21.84
N GLU A 45 -6.32 4.59 -22.18
CA GLU A 45 -7.46 3.73 -21.97
C GLU A 45 -7.72 3.87 -20.48
N ALA A 46 -8.63 4.78 -20.16
CA ALA A 46 -9.02 5.08 -18.81
C ALA A 46 -9.57 3.77 -18.29
N ALA A 47 -8.73 3.06 -17.53
CA ALA A 47 -9.15 1.90 -16.77
C ALA A 47 -10.50 2.26 -16.13
N PRO A 48 -11.51 1.37 -16.18
CA PRO A 48 -12.81 1.69 -15.64
C PRO A 48 -12.61 2.19 -14.21
N ALA A 49 -13.10 3.40 -13.94
CA ALA A 49 -12.99 3.99 -12.62
C ALA A 49 -13.52 2.96 -11.60
N PRO A 50 -12.79 2.71 -10.50
CA PRO A 50 -13.27 1.78 -9.49
C PRO A 50 -14.69 2.20 -9.06
N PRO A 51 -15.57 1.25 -8.72
CA PRO A 51 -16.91 1.57 -8.26
C PRO A 51 -16.83 2.60 -7.12
N PRO A 52 -17.79 3.54 -7.04
CA PRO A 52 -17.75 4.60 -6.04
C PRO A 52 -17.72 3.97 -4.64
N GLU A 53 -16.73 4.37 -3.85
CA GLU A 53 -16.63 3.96 -2.46
C GLU A 53 -17.76 4.59 -1.63
N PRO A 54 -18.22 3.90 -0.57
CA PRO A 54 -19.25 4.46 0.30
C PRO A 54 -18.76 5.74 1.00
N PRO A 55 -19.67 6.68 1.34
CA PRO A 55 -19.30 7.84 2.14
C PRO A 55 -18.79 7.40 3.51
N LEU A 56 -17.68 7.98 3.96
CA LEU A 56 -17.06 7.62 5.23
C LEU A 56 -17.59 8.49 6.39
N PRO A 57 -17.88 7.88 7.56
CA PRO A 57 -18.13 8.63 8.78
C PRO A 57 -16.94 9.53 9.17
N PRO A 58 -17.18 10.64 9.89
CA PRO A 58 -16.09 11.49 10.40
C PRO A 58 -15.08 10.69 11.22
N GLY A 59 -13.79 10.84 10.91
CA GLY A 59 -12.70 10.17 11.61
C GLY A 59 -12.42 8.72 11.17
N ALA A 60 -13.24 8.12 10.29
CA ALA A 60 -13.06 6.73 9.88
C ALA A 60 -11.96 6.54 8.82
N ALA A 61 -11.71 7.54 7.96
CA ALA A 61 -10.73 7.48 6.88
C ALA A 61 -9.35 6.90 7.27
N PRO A 62 -8.68 7.34 8.35
CA PRO A 62 -7.40 6.75 8.73
C PRO A 62 -7.49 5.29 9.19
N LEU A 63 -8.65 4.85 9.70
CA LEU A 63 -8.87 3.45 10.11
C LEU A 63 -9.16 2.57 8.90
N VAL A 64 -9.84 3.11 7.87
CA VAL A 64 -10.00 2.44 6.58
C VAL A 64 -8.63 2.16 5.96
N GLU A 65 -7.75 3.15 5.88
CA GLU A 65 -6.40 2.94 5.32
C GLU A 65 -5.57 1.95 6.14
N ARG A 66 -5.70 1.99 7.48
CA ARG A 66 -5.01 1.07 8.38
C ARG A 66 -5.50 -0.38 8.19
N THR A 67 -6.80 -0.57 8.05
CA THR A 67 -7.40 -1.90 7.86
C THR A 67 -7.08 -2.45 6.46
N ARG A 68 -7.11 -1.62 5.41
CA ARG A 68 -6.62 -2.00 4.07
C ARG A 68 -5.16 -2.45 4.10
N THR A 69 -4.27 -1.64 4.69
CA THR A 69 -2.84 -1.98 4.82
C THR A 69 -2.66 -3.29 5.58
N ASN A 70 -3.43 -3.51 6.65
CA ASN A 70 -3.37 -4.73 7.42
C ASN A 70 -3.80 -5.95 6.61
N LEU A 71 -4.91 -5.85 5.87
CA LEU A 71 -5.41 -6.94 5.04
C LEU A 71 -4.46 -7.24 3.88
N GLN A 72 -3.93 -6.19 3.22
CA GLN A 72 -2.92 -6.30 2.17
C GLN A 72 -1.71 -7.12 2.64
N GLY A 73 -1.15 -6.77 3.80
CA GLY A 73 -0.02 -7.49 4.38
C GLY A 73 -0.35 -8.94 4.74
N ARG A 74 -1.53 -9.20 5.31
CA ARG A 74 -1.97 -10.56 5.64
C ARG A 74 -2.15 -11.44 4.40
N MET A 75 -2.68 -10.87 3.32
CA MET A 75 -2.95 -11.61 2.09
C MET A 75 -1.79 -11.59 1.09
N SER A 76 -0.74 -10.81 1.37
CA SER A 76 0.42 -10.63 0.49
C SER A 76 0.05 -10.10 -0.89
N LEU A 77 -0.89 -9.14 -0.93
CA LEU A 77 -1.37 -8.51 -2.16
C LEU A 77 -0.36 -7.47 -2.65
N GLY A 78 -0.20 -7.38 -3.97
CA GLY A 78 0.73 -6.43 -4.61
C GLY A 78 0.16 -5.01 -4.72
N ASP A 79 -1.16 -4.88 -4.85
CA ASP A 79 -1.85 -3.60 -5.06
C ASP A 79 -2.95 -3.38 -4.01
N PRO A 80 -2.97 -2.26 -3.27
CA PRO A 80 -4.07 -1.93 -2.36
C PRO A 80 -5.40 -1.65 -3.08
N GLY A 81 -5.38 -1.39 -4.39
CA GLY A 81 -6.57 -1.21 -5.22
C GLY A 81 -7.43 -2.47 -5.37
N GLU A 82 -6.87 -3.65 -5.08
CA GLU A 82 -7.60 -4.92 -5.05
C GLU A 82 -8.58 -5.01 -3.85
N ILE A 83 -8.36 -4.18 -2.83
CA ILE A 83 -9.18 -4.16 -1.60
C ILE A 83 -10.25 -3.09 -1.72
N ARG A 84 -11.51 -3.51 -1.75
CA ARG A 84 -12.67 -2.62 -1.82
C ARG A 84 -13.26 -2.39 -0.42
N VAL A 85 -13.69 -1.17 -0.15
CA VAL A 85 -14.49 -0.87 1.06
C VAL A 85 -15.95 -1.11 0.75
N VAL A 86 -16.57 -2.04 1.46
CA VAL A 86 -17.98 -2.41 1.31
C VAL A 86 -18.86 -1.52 2.19
N SER A 87 -18.49 -1.36 3.47
CA SER A 87 -19.21 -0.51 4.41
C SER A 87 -18.31 -0.01 5.53
N VAL A 88 -18.69 1.12 6.13
CA VAL A 88 -18.06 1.69 7.31
C VAL A 88 -19.14 2.27 8.21
N GLU A 89 -19.29 1.70 9.40
CA GLU A 89 -20.35 2.06 10.34
C GLU A 89 -19.73 2.47 11.68
N ALA A 90 -20.23 3.57 12.26
CA ALA A 90 -19.86 3.95 13.62
C ALA A 90 -20.59 3.04 14.61
N VAL A 91 -19.85 2.44 15.54
CA VAL A 91 -20.36 1.47 16.52
C VAL A 91 -19.85 1.80 17.91
N ASP A 92 -20.73 1.68 18.90
CA ASP A 92 -20.38 1.72 20.32
C ASP A 92 -20.23 0.27 20.83
N TRP A 93 -19.00 -0.19 20.98
CA TRP A 93 -18.72 -1.55 21.44
C TRP A 93 -19.00 -1.68 22.94
N PRO A 94 -19.55 -2.80 23.42
CA PRO A 94 -19.92 -2.98 24.83
C PRO A 94 -18.70 -2.98 25.78
N ASP A 95 -17.54 -3.37 25.28
CA ASP A 95 -16.28 -3.43 26.02
C ASP A 95 -15.06 -3.16 25.10
N PRO A 96 -13.86 -2.95 25.66
CA PRO A 96 -12.63 -2.73 24.89
C PRO A 96 -12.16 -3.92 24.05
N GLY A 97 -12.81 -5.09 24.16
CA GLY A 97 -12.63 -6.23 23.27
C GLY A 97 -13.28 -6.05 21.91
N LEU A 98 -14.01 -4.95 21.68
CA LEU A 98 -14.60 -4.56 20.39
C LEU A 98 -15.54 -5.63 19.83
N ASP A 99 -16.30 -6.32 20.69
CA ASP A 99 -17.14 -7.48 20.34
C ASP A 99 -16.37 -8.61 19.62
N CYS A 100 -15.04 -8.62 19.76
CA CYS A 100 -14.13 -9.59 19.20
C CYS A 100 -13.04 -9.93 20.23
N PRO A 101 -13.42 -10.46 21.42
CA PRO A 101 -12.51 -10.56 22.55
C PRO A 101 -11.38 -11.55 22.28
N ASP A 102 -10.18 -11.14 22.66
CA ASP A 102 -9.04 -12.04 22.75
C ASP A 102 -9.26 -13.00 23.93
N PRO A 103 -9.25 -14.33 23.72
CA PRO A 103 -9.45 -15.30 24.80
C PRO A 103 -8.36 -15.25 25.89
N GLU A 104 -7.20 -14.67 25.59
CA GLU A 104 -6.11 -14.49 26.56
C GLU A 104 -6.29 -13.22 27.40
N LEU A 105 -7.15 -12.30 26.95
CA LEU A 105 -7.44 -11.05 27.65
C LEU A 105 -8.82 -11.13 28.32
N ARG A 106 -8.98 -10.36 29.39
CA ARG A 106 -10.29 -10.13 30.02
C ARG A 106 -10.56 -8.63 30.05
N PRO A 107 -11.18 -8.07 28.99
CA PRO A 107 -11.54 -6.66 28.97
C PRO A 107 -12.56 -6.34 30.07
N GLY A 108 -12.49 -5.12 30.60
CA GLY A 108 -13.48 -4.62 31.57
C GLY A 108 -14.73 -4.07 30.87
N PRO A 109 -15.81 -3.76 31.61
CA PRO A 109 -17.05 -3.26 31.05
C PRO A 109 -16.96 -1.75 30.75
N ALA A 110 -16.35 -1.39 29.62
CA ALA A 110 -16.20 0.00 29.21
C ALA A 110 -16.61 0.17 27.74
N VAL A 111 -17.73 0.88 27.52
CA VAL A 111 -18.19 1.19 26.17
C VAL A 111 -17.09 1.90 25.40
N THR A 112 -16.76 1.36 24.23
CA THR A 112 -15.65 1.82 23.41
C THR A 112 -16.19 2.24 22.04
N PRO A 113 -16.24 3.54 21.73
CA PRO A 113 -16.65 4.00 20.41
C PRO A 113 -15.59 3.67 19.35
N GLY A 114 -16.05 3.32 18.16
CA GLY A 114 -15.20 3.07 17.01
C GLY A 114 -16.00 2.75 15.75
N PHE A 115 -15.47 1.86 14.91
CA PHE A 115 -16.09 1.54 13.62
C PHE A 115 -16.05 0.04 13.31
N LEU A 116 -17.13 -0.43 12.68
CA LEU A 116 -17.17 -1.68 11.91
C LEU A 116 -16.86 -1.34 10.45
N ILE A 117 -15.74 -1.86 9.95
CA ILE A 117 -15.26 -1.66 8.58
C ILE A 117 -15.33 -3.00 7.87
N VAL A 118 -16.08 -3.08 6.77
CA VAL A 118 -16.14 -4.29 5.95
C VAL A 118 -15.35 -4.05 4.67
N LEU A 119 -14.32 -4.87 4.47
CA LEU A 119 -13.49 -4.87 3.27
C LEU A 119 -13.80 -6.10 2.42
N GLU A 120 -13.61 -6.01 1.11
CA GLU A 120 -13.73 -7.13 0.19
C GLU A 120 -12.52 -7.23 -0.73
N VAL A 121 -12.04 -8.46 -0.93
CA VAL A 121 -11.04 -8.80 -1.94
C VAL A 121 -11.32 -10.21 -2.45
N ASP A 122 -11.18 -10.43 -3.75
CA ASP A 122 -11.46 -11.71 -4.42
C ASP A 122 -12.85 -12.30 -4.10
N GLY A 123 -13.86 -11.45 -3.92
CA GLY A 123 -15.23 -11.86 -3.55
C GLY A 123 -15.40 -12.36 -2.12
N ARG A 124 -14.37 -12.21 -1.26
CA ARG A 124 -14.42 -12.52 0.16
C ARG A 124 -14.52 -11.24 0.97
N THR A 125 -15.39 -11.22 1.97
CA THR A 125 -15.54 -10.10 2.91
C THR A 125 -14.73 -10.32 4.19
N PHE A 126 -14.26 -9.21 4.77
CA PHE A 126 -13.44 -9.18 5.97
C PHE A 126 -13.93 -8.07 6.89
N GLU A 127 -14.36 -8.44 8.10
CA GLU A 127 -14.90 -7.51 9.09
C GLU A 127 -13.79 -7.06 10.03
N TYR A 128 -13.55 -5.76 10.06
CA TYR A 128 -12.62 -5.12 10.98
C TYR A 128 -13.36 -4.33 12.03
N HIS A 129 -13.14 -4.68 13.29
CA HIS A 129 -13.65 -3.94 14.43
C HIS A 129 -12.54 -3.01 14.93
N THR A 130 -12.86 -1.74 15.10
CA THR A 130 -11.88 -0.71 15.42
C THR A 130 -12.35 0.14 16.60
N ASP A 131 -11.41 0.77 17.29
CA ASP A 131 -11.70 1.85 18.23
C ASP A 131 -11.26 3.21 17.65
N ASN A 132 -11.66 4.29 18.32
CA ASN A 132 -11.22 5.65 17.98
C ASN A 132 -9.73 5.93 18.31
N ARG A 133 -8.99 4.95 18.86
CA ARG A 133 -7.57 5.05 19.23
C ARG A 133 -6.65 4.27 18.28
N TYR A 134 -7.13 3.94 17.07
CA TYR A 134 -6.39 3.24 16.03
C TYR A 134 -6.11 1.76 16.30
N SER A 135 -6.78 1.15 17.28
CA SER A 135 -6.84 -0.30 17.41
C SER A 135 -7.69 -0.87 16.28
N ILE A 136 -7.22 -1.97 15.67
CA ILE A 136 -7.95 -2.70 14.64
C ILE A 136 -7.87 -4.20 14.91
N VAL A 137 -8.99 -4.90 14.74
CA VAL A 137 -9.09 -6.34 14.92
C VAL A 137 -9.85 -6.91 13.73
N LEU A 138 -9.22 -7.81 12.98
CA LEU A 138 -9.93 -8.63 11.99
C LEU A 138 -10.73 -9.67 12.75
N CYS A 139 -12.05 -9.61 12.66
CA CYS A 139 -12.97 -10.51 13.34
C CYS A 139 -13.56 -11.54 12.37
N SER A 140 -13.67 -12.78 12.83
CA SER A 140 -14.40 -13.83 12.13
C SER A 140 -15.03 -14.74 13.18
N GLU A 141 -16.33 -15.00 13.06
CA GLU A 141 -17.09 -15.82 14.00
C GLU A 141 -16.93 -15.33 15.47
N GLY A 142 -16.96 -14.00 15.67
CA GLY A 142 -16.81 -13.37 16.99
C GLY A 142 -15.43 -13.50 17.63
N ARG A 143 -14.40 -13.87 16.86
CA ARG A 143 -13.04 -14.06 17.37
C ARG A 143 -11.97 -13.36 16.52
N PRO A 144 -10.87 -12.90 17.15
CA PRO A 144 -9.74 -12.34 16.42
C PRO A 144 -9.09 -13.36 15.49
N VAL A 145 -8.96 -13.01 14.21
CA VAL A 145 -8.19 -13.83 13.26
C VAL A 145 -6.69 -13.61 13.50
N ARG A 146 -5.97 -14.69 13.78
CA ARG A 146 -4.52 -14.70 13.93
C ARG A 146 -3.87 -15.09 12.60
N GLY A 147 -2.93 -14.27 12.13
CA GLY A 147 -2.21 -14.53 10.88
C GLY A 147 -3.04 -14.25 9.62
N ARG A 148 -2.78 -15.04 8.56
CA ARG A 148 -3.44 -14.93 7.26
C ARG A 148 -4.84 -15.58 7.32
N PRO A 149 -5.89 -14.84 6.93
CA PRO A 149 -7.27 -15.36 6.90
C PRO A 149 -7.58 -16.23 5.67
#